data_AF-A0A645E713-F1
#
_entry.id   AF-A0A645E713-F1
#
_cell.length_a   1.000
_cell.length_b   1.000
_cell.length_c   1.000
_cell.angle_alpha   90.00
_cell.angle_beta   90.00
_cell.angle_gamma   90.00
#
_symmetry.space_group_name_H-M   'P 1'
#
loop_
_entity.id
_entity.type
_entity.pdbx_description
1 polymer ?
#
loop_
_entity_poly.entity_id
_entity_poly.type
_entity_poly.pdbx_seq_one_letter_code
_entity_poly.pdbx_strand_id
1 'polypeptide(L)' 'MEQKATIDGVFAVAYGAYTHLSPVPFITGAPQLVDLLTDKVEGVTGGKVALGDDPVQVANDIEAHINKKRKGMGLS' A
#
# COMPACT_ATOMS: atom_id res chain seq x y z
N MET A 1 -9.42 8.40 -10.57
CA MET A 1 -8.40 7.40 -10.93
C MET A 1 -8.86 6.70 -12.20
N GLU A 2 -7.98 6.52 -13.17
CA GLU A 2 -8.28 5.78 -14.41
C GLU A 2 -8.18 4.27 -14.16
N GLN A 3 -8.92 3.45 -14.91
CA GLN A 3 -9.04 2.01 -14.63
C GLN A 3 -7.70 1.27 -14.69
N LYS A 4 -6.78 1.68 -15.58
CA LYS A 4 -5.45 1.06 -15.68
C LYS A 4 -4.62 1.32 -14.42
N ALA A 5 -4.64 2.54 -13.88
CA ALA A 5 -3.95 2.84 -12.62
C ALA A 5 -4.49 2.02 -11.44
N THR A 6 -5.78 1.68 -11.46
CA THR A 6 -6.38 0.79 -10.44
C THR A 6 -5.81 -0.63 -10.58
N ILE A 7 -5.70 -1.13 -11.81
CA ILE A 7 -5.13 -2.44 -12.11
C ILE A 7 -3.64 -2.49 -11.74
N ASP A 8 -2.88 -1.44 -12.06
CA ASP A 8 -1.46 -1.31 -11.70
C ASP A 8 -1.27 -1.38 -10.18
N GLY A 9 -2.12 -0.68 -9.42
CA GLY A 9 -2.11 -0.73 -7.96
C GLY A 9 -2.37 -2.14 -7.41
N VAL A 10 -3.34 -2.86 -7.98
CA VAL A 10 -3.64 -4.24 -7.58
C VAL A 10 -2.47 -5.17 -7.87
N PHE A 11 -1.83 -5.06 -9.05
CA PHE A 11 -0.67 -5.89 -9.37
C PHE A 11 0.56 -5.55 -8.53
N ALA A 12 0.77 -4.28 -8.19
CA ALA A 12 1.86 -3.89 -7.29
C ALA A 12 1.71 -4.58 -5.91
N VAL A 13 0.50 -4.60 -5.35
CA VAL A 13 0.21 -5.33 -4.10
C VAL A 13 0.38 -6.84 -4.28
N ALA A 14 -0.04 -7.41 -5.41
CA ALA A 14 0.12 -8.83 -5.71
C ALA A 14 1.60 -9.24 -5.80
N TYR A 15 2.47 -8.38 -6.32
CA TYR A 15 3.92 -8.58 -6.35
C TYR A 15 4.64 -8.27 -5.03
N GLY A 16 3.89 -7.93 -3.98
CA GLY A 16 4.43 -7.73 -2.64
C GLY A 16 4.86 -6.30 -2.33
N ALA A 17 4.46 -5.32 -3.14
CA ALA A 17 4.81 -3.92 -2.92
C ALA A 17 3.88 -3.25 -1.92
N TYR A 18 4.45 -2.30 -1.15
CA TYR A 18 3.68 -1.29 -0.44
C TYR A 18 3.28 -0.20 -1.43
N THR A 19 1.98 0.01 -1.62
CA THR A 19 1.46 0.83 -2.72
C THR A 19 0.50 1.88 -2.21
N HIS A 20 0.94 3.13 -2.21
CA HIS A 20 0.06 4.27 -1.95
C HIS A 20 -0.84 4.53 -3.15
N LEU A 21 -2.14 4.72 -2.89
CA LEU A 21 -3.13 5.03 -3.92
C LEU A 21 -3.81 6.36 -3.59
N SER A 22 -3.66 7.34 -4.49
CA SER A 22 -4.39 8.62 -4.43
C SER A 22 -4.95 8.99 -5.81
N PRO A 23 -6.20 9.48 -5.92
CA PRO A 23 -7.16 9.65 -4.82
C PRO A 23 -7.58 8.29 -4.23
N VAL A 24 -8.10 8.30 -3.00
CA VAL A 24 -8.57 7.09 -2.31
C VAL A 24 -9.52 6.31 -3.23
N PRO A 25 -9.27 5.01 -3.49
CA PRO A 25 -10.16 4.20 -4.32
C PRO A 25 -11.57 4.12 -3.73
N PHE A 26 -12.57 3.86 -4.57
CA PHE A 26 -13.98 3.75 -4.18
C PHE A 26 -14.29 2.45 -3.42
N ILE A 27 -13.58 2.18 -2.33
CA ILE A 27 -13.68 0.97 -1.50
C ILE A 27 -14.07 1.27 -0.04
N THR A 28 -14.12 2.54 0.35
CA THR A 28 -14.33 2.96 1.75
C THR A 28 -15.67 2.54 2.34
N GLY A 29 -16.67 2.24 1.51
CA GLY A 29 -17.97 1.69 1.94
C GLY A 29 -17.94 0.20 2.29
N ALA A 30 -16.82 -0.50 2.07
CA ALA A 30 -16.68 -1.94 2.31
C ALA A 30 -15.58 -2.18 3.37
N PRO A 31 -15.89 -2.12 4.68
CA PRO A 31 -14.87 -2.14 5.73
C PRO A 31 -14.02 -3.41 5.73
N GLN A 32 -14.60 -4.57 5.41
CA GLN A 32 -13.85 -5.82 5.27
C GLN A 32 -12.89 -5.80 4.08
N LEU A 33 -13.25 -5.12 2.99
CA LEU A 33 -12.38 -4.97 1.83
C LEU A 33 -11.24 -3.99 2.14
N VAL A 34 -11.52 -2.89 2.83
CA VAL A 34 -10.49 -1.96 3.29
C VAL A 34 -9.48 -2.70 4.16
N ASP A 35 -9.94 -3.38 5.21
CA ASP A 35 -9.11 -4.18 6.11
C ASP A 35 -8.30 -5.26 5.37
N LEU A 36 -8.92 -5.93 4.40
CA LEU A 36 -8.23 -6.88 3.53
C LEU A 36 -7.06 -6.21 2.80
N LEU A 37 -7.30 -5.10 2.12
CA LEU A 37 -6.33 -4.45 1.25
C LEU A 37 -5.25 -3.67 2.00
N THR A 38 -5.54 -3.13 3.19
CA THR A 38 -4.62 -2.29 3.95
C THR A 38 -3.84 -3.04 5.03
N ASP A 39 -4.25 -4.24 5.42
CA ASP A 39 -3.58 -4.99 6.49
C ASP A 39 -3.44 -6.48 6.16
N LYS A 40 -4.56 -7.21 6.02
CA LYS A 40 -4.53 -8.68 5.94
C LYS A 40 -3.80 -9.23 4.72
N VAL A 41 -3.84 -8.53 3.58
CA VAL A 41 -3.19 -8.95 2.34
C VAL A 41 -1.66 -9.02 2.47
N GLU A 42 -1.05 -8.27 3.40
CA GLU A 42 0.40 -8.33 3.66
C GLU A 42 0.84 -9.74 4.11
N GLY A 43 -0.02 -10.47 4.82
CA GLY A 43 0.23 -11.86 5.22
C GLY A 43 0.15 -12.87 4.07
N VAL A 44 -0.40 -12.48 2.92
CA VAL A 44 -0.57 -13.35 1.74
C VAL A 44 0.47 -13.02 0.66
N THR A 45 0.63 -11.73 0.33
CA THR A 45 1.49 -11.29 -0.78
C THR A 45 2.75 -10.57 -0.32
N GLY A 46 2.82 -10.12 0.94
CA GLY A 46 3.89 -9.25 1.45
C GLY A 46 3.71 -7.77 1.10
N GLY A 47 2.72 -7.43 0.26
CA GLY A 47 2.36 -6.08 -0.16
C GLY A 47 1.06 -5.62 0.47
N LYS A 48 0.76 -4.32 0.37
CA LYS A 48 -0.50 -3.75 0.87
C LYS A 48 -0.78 -2.37 0.30
N VAL A 49 -2.05 -1.98 0.34
CA VAL A 49 -2.49 -0.63 -0.01
C VAL A 49 -2.24 0.33 1.15
N ALA A 50 -1.70 1.50 0.82
CA ALA A 50 -1.62 2.65 1.71
C ALA A 50 -2.54 3.77 1.22
N LEU A 51 -3.20 4.43 2.15
CA LEU A 51 -4.13 5.53 1.88
C LEU A 51 -3.68 6.77 2.66
N GLY A 52 -3.87 7.94 2.09
CA GLY A 52 -3.51 9.20 2.74
C GLY A 52 -3.52 10.37 1.74
N ASP A 53 -3.98 11.52 2.20
CA ASP A 53 -4.12 12.74 1.37
C ASP A 53 -3.01 13.76 1.63
N ASP A 54 -2.32 13.70 2.78
CA ASP A 54 -1.17 14.56 3.07
C ASP A 54 0.10 13.97 2.40
N PRO A 55 0.64 14.62 1.35
CA PRO A 55 1.79 14.10 0.63
C PRO A 55 3.05 13.99 1.51
N VAL A 56 3.20 14.83 2.54
CA VAL A 56 4.37 14.78 3.44
C VAL A 56 4.30 13.53 4.32
N GLN A 57 3.13 13.26 4.92
CA GLN A 57 2.91 12.05 5.69
C GLN A 57 3.09 10.80 4.82
N VAL A 58 2.54 10.78 3.61
CA VAL A 58 2.69 9.66 2.67
C VAL A 58 4.15 9.38 2.34
N ALA A 59 4.95 10.42 2.09
CA ALA A 59 6.38 10.27 1.83
C ALA A 59 7.11 9.66 3.04
N ASN A 60 6.81 10.14 4.26
CA ASN A 60 7.37 9.61 5.50
C ASN A 60 6.98 8.14 5.71
N ASP A 61 5.74 7.75 5.40
CA ASP A 61 5.25 6.37 5.55
C ASP A 61 5.94 5.42 4.56
N ILE A 62 6.13 5.86 3.31
CA ILE A 62 6.88 5.11 2.29
C ILE A 62 8.34 4.93 2.73
N GLU A 63 8.99 6.00 3.21
CA GLU A 63 10.35 5.93 3.74
C GLU A 63 10.45 4.97 4.93
N ALA A 64 9.52 5.05 5.88
CA ALA A 64 9.46 4.16 7.03
C ALA A 64 9.31 2.69 6.59
N HIS A 65 8.48 2.42 5.58
CA HIS A 65 8.33 1.08 5.02
C HIS A 65 9.65 0.58 4.40
N ILE A 66 10.31 1.40 3.59
CA ILE A 66 11.60 1.07 2.96
C ILE A 66 12.65 0.78 4.04
N ASN A 67 12.80 1.64 5.03
CA ASN A 67 13.77 1.49 6.12
C ASN A 67 13.49 0.25 6.97
N LYS A 68 12.22 -0.08 7.23
CA LYS A 68 11.84 -1.33 7.89
C LYS A 68 12.32 -2.56 7.11
N LYS A 69 12.11 -2.59 5.78
CA LYS A 69 12.55 -3.69 4.92
C LYS A 69 14.08 -3.76 4.84
N ARG A 70 14.78 -2.62 4.69
CA ARG A 70 16.25 -2.52 4.72
C ARG A 70 16.83 -3.11 6.00
N LYS A 71 16.30 -2.71 7.16
CA LYS A 71 16.70 -3.25 8.46
C LYS A 71 16.49 -4.75 8.56
N GLY A 72 15.36 -5.26 8.03
CA GLY A 72 15.10 -6.71 7.95
C GLY A 72 16.11 -7.48 7.10
N MET A 73 16.78 -6.82 6.17
CA MET A 73 17.85 -7.37 5.33
C MET A 73 19.26 -7.09 5.89
N GLY A 74 19.38 -6.50 7.09
CA GLY A 74 20.67 -6.15 7.69
C GLY A 74 21.35 -4.92 7.06
N LEU A 75 20.59 -4.09 6.33
CA LEU A 75 21.09 -2.86 5.71
C LEU A 75 20.81 -1.66 6.62
N SER A 76 21.78 -0.73 6.70
CA SER A 76 21.66 0.56 7.38
C SER A 76 20.97 1.60 6.51
#